data_AF-A0A6B1F5R6-F1
#
_entry.id   AF-A0A6B1F5R6-F1
#
_cell.length_a   1.000
_cell.length_b   1.000
_cell.length_c   1.000
_cell.angle_alpha   90.00
_cell.angle_beta   90.00
_cell.angle_gamma   90.00
#
_symmetry.space_group_name_H-M   'P 1'
#
loop_
_entity.id
_entity.type
_entity.pdbx_description
1 polymer ?
#
loop_
_entity_poly.entity_id
_entity_poly.type
_entity_poly.pdbx_seq_one_letter_code
_entity_poly.pdbx_strand_id
1 'polypeptide(L)' 'MDWEFTEDAAFMALADAFKESGEVSAMEFLANGEGAFHFQDLAQNAAGEGVNLTESDAMEEFQQQVIDALEMFCRD' A
#
# COMPACT_ATOMS: atom_id res chain seq x y z
N MET A 1 -10.56 -4.84 -16.28
CA MET A 1 -9.13 -4.58 -16.20
C MET A 1 -8.76 -5.09 -14.83
N ASP A 2 -8.06 -6.21 -14.74
CA ASP A 2 -7.59 -6.76 -13.49
C ASP A 2 -6.36 -5.92 -13.12
N TRP A 3 -6.58 -4.80 -12.42
CA TRP A 3 -5.48 -3.95 -11.97
C TRP A 3 -4.73 -4.67 -10.85
N GLU A 4 -3.43 -4.86 -11.05
CA GLU A 4 -2.55 -5.49 -10.08
C GLU A 4 -1.76 -4.41 -9.34
N PHE A 5 -2.18 -4.09 -8.12
CA PHE A 5 -1.59 -2.99 -7.35
C PHE A 5 -0.09 -3.20 -7.06
N THR A 6 0.40 -4.45 -7.05
CA THR A 6 1.82 -4.76 -6.82
C THR A 6 2.73 -4.37 -7.98
N GLU A 7 2.16 -4.15 -9.18
CA GLU A 7 2.89 -3.62 -10.35
C GLU A 7 2.77 -2.10 -10.47
N ASP A 8 1.96 -1.46 -9.61
CA ASP A 8 1.71 -0.03 -9.65
C ASP A 8 2.94 0.77 -9.21
N ALA A 9 3.19 1.91 -9.87
CA ALA A 9 4.32 2.77 -9.55
C ALA A 9 4.24 3.34 -8.12
N ALA A 10 3.02 3.59 -7.61
CA ALA A 10 2.82 4.05 -6.24
C ALA A 10 3.15 2.96 -5.22
N PHE A 11 2.82 1.69 -5.52
CA PHE A 11 3.21 0.57 -4.67
C PHE A 11 4.73 0.36 -4.66
N MET A 12 5.38 0.46 -5.83
CA MET A 12 6.84 0.36 -5.90
C MET A 12 7.53 1.45 -5.06
N ALA A 13 7.01 2.69 -5.12
CA ALA A 13 7.51 3.78 -4.28
C ALA A 13 7.25 3.54 -2.78
N LEU A 14 6.07 3.02 -2.43
CA LEU A 14 5.73 2.63 -1.05
C LEU A 14 6.65 1.54 -0.52
N ALA A 15 6.97 0.52 -1.33
CA ALA A 15 7.87 -0.57 -0.97
C ALA A 15 9.32 -0.10 -0.81
N ASP A 16 9.78 0.81 -1.66
CA ASP A 16 11.11 1.42 -1.54
C ASP A 16 11.21 2.22 -0.23
N ALA A 17 10.24 3.10 0.03
CA ALA A 17 10.18 3.88 1.28
C ALA A 17 10.11 2.97 2.52
N PHE A 18 9.35 1.88 2.47
CA PHE A 18 9.31 0.91 3.57
C PHE A 18 10.69 0.27 3.81
N LYS A 19 11.39 -0.16 2.75
CA LYS A 19 12.76 -0.71 2.85
C LYS A 19 13.76 0.29 3.40
N GLU A 20 13.66 1.55 3.00
CA GLU A 20 14.55 2.62 3.45
C GLU A 20 14.25 3.07 4.89
N SER A 21 13.00 2.96 5.33
CA SER A 21 12.57 3.36 6.68
C SER A 21 13.25 2.56 7.80
N GLY A 22 13.64 1.31 7.53
CA GLY A 22 14.17 0.39 8.53
C GLY A 22 13.12 -0.12 9.54
N GLU A 23 11.84 0.18 9.30
CA GLU A 23 10.71 -0.33 10.10
C GLU A 23 10.56 -1.85 9.92
N VAL A 24 10.20 -2.55 11.00
CA VAL A 24 10.01 -4.02 10.98
C VAL A 24 8.58 -4.42 10.62
N SER A 25 7.64 -3.48 10.77
CA SER A 25 6.21 -3.66 10.62
C SER A 25 5.66 -2.72 9.56
N ALA A 26 5.13 -3.26 8.47
CA ALA A 26 4.47 -2.47 7.44
C ALA A 26 3.24 -1.74 7.99
N MET A 27 2.54 -2.32 8.97
CA MET A 27 1.42 -1.68 9.64
C MET A 27 1.84 -0.39 10.38
N GLU A 28 2.97 -0.41 11.10
CA GLU A 28 3.47 0.79 11.79
C GLU A 28 3.98 1.83 10.79
N PHE A 29 4.66 1.38 9.72
CA PHE A 29 5.09 2.25 8.65
C PHE A 29 3.93 2.99 7.97
N LEU A 30 2.83 2.29 7.67
CA LEU A 30 1.63 2.92 7.09
C LEU A 30 0.93 3.89 8.04
N ALA A 31 1.09 3.73 9.35
CA ALA A 31 0.60 4.68 10.34
C ALA A 31 1.50 5.93 10.46
N ASN A 32 2.74 5.88 9.97
CA ASN A 32 3.66 7.01 9.93
C ASN A 32 3.36 7.95 8.76
N GLY A 33 3.79 9.21 8.88
CA GLY A 33 3.48 10.25 7.89
C GLY A 33 3.97 9.95 6.47
N GLU A 34 5.11 9.29 6.32
CA GLU A 34 5.66 8.90 5.00
C GLU A 34 4.90 7.72 4.38
N GLY A 35 4.70 6.63 5.12
CA GLY A 35 3.94 5.48 4.64
C GLY A 35 2.47 5.81 4.36
N ALA A 36 1.85 6.66 5.19
CA ALA A 36 0.49 7.14 4.98
C ALA A 36 0.36 7.95 3.67
N PHE A 37 1.36 8.79 3.34
CA PHE A 37 1.36 9.56 2.10
C PHE A 37 1.44 8.66 0.87
N HIS A 38 2.38 7.72 0.85
CA HIS A 38 2.54 6.77 -0.26
C HIS A 38 1.31 5.86 -0.43
N PHE A 39 0.70 5.43 0.67
CA PHE A 39 -0.51 4.61 0.63
C PHE A 39 -1.73 5.37 0.10
N GLN A 40 -1.85 6.67 0.40
CA GLN A 40 -2.90 7.50 -0.17
C GLN A 40 -2.79 7.60 -1.70
N ASP A 41 -1.58 7.72 -2.24
CA ASP A 41 -1.35 7.74 -3.69
C ASP A 41 -1.79 6.42 -4.34
N LEU A 42 -1.40 5.30 -3.72
CA LEU A 42 -1.82 3.96 -4.16
C LEU A 42 -3.34 3.76 -4.11
N ALA A 43 -4.00 4.24 -3.04
CA ALA A 43 -5.45 4.18 -2.91
C ALA A 43 -6.17 5.07 -3.95
N GLN A 44 -5.57 6.19 -4.35
CA GLN A 44 -6.08 7.03 -5.44
C GLN A 44 -5.97 6.34 -6.79
N ASN A 45 -4.87 5.65 -7.06
CA ASN A 45 -4.70 4.84 -8.27
C ASN A 45 -5.73 3.70 -8.32
N ALA A 46 -5.96 3.03 -7.18
CA ALA A 46 -7.00 2.01 -7.05
C ALA A 46 -8.38 2.54 -7.43
N ALA A 47 -8.75 3.72 -6.91
CA ALA A 47 -10.01 4.36 -7.26
C ALA A 47 -10.07 4.74 -8.75
N GLY A 48 -8.95 5.18 -9.34
CA GLY A 48 -8.83 5.46 -10.77
C GLY A 48 -9.04 4.23 -11.66
N GLU A 49 -8.61 3.07 -11.19
CA GLU A 49 -8.76 1.77 -11.86
C GLU A 49 -10.12 1.10 -11.60
N GLY A 50 -10.97 1.73 -10.77
CA GLY A 50 -12.35 1.30 -10.50
C GLY A 50 -12.54 0.48 -9.23
N VAL A 51 -11.54 0.42 -8.34
CA VAL A 51 -11.68 -0.19 -7.01
C VAL A 51 -12.50 0.73 -6.11
N ASN A 52 -13.61 0.22 -5.56
CA ASN A 52 -14.46 1.01 -4.66
C ASN A 52 -13.91 1.00 -3.22
N LEU A 53 -13.05 1.96 -2.90
CA LEU A 53 -12.52 2.15 -1.54
C LEU A 53 -13.34 3.11 -0.67
N THR A 54 -14.55 3.46 -1.09
CA THR A 54 -15.42 4.38 -0.31
C THR A 54 -16.05 3.70 0.91
N GLU A 55 -16.11 2.37 0.90
CA GLU A 55 -16.59 1.54 2.00
C GLU A 55 -15.44 1.26 2.96
N SER A 56 -15.70 1.40 4.27
CA SER A 56 -14.67 1.19 5.30
C SER A 56 -14.08 -0.22 5.23
N ASP A 57 -14.92 -1.25 5.10
CA ASP A 57 -14.46 -2.63 4.95
C ASP A 57 -13.55 -2.82 3.73
N ALA A 58 -13.90 -2.24 2.57
CA ALA A 58 -13.08 -2.35 1.36
C ALA A 58 -11.72 -1.63 1.52
N MET A 59 -11.71 -0.49 2.22
CA MET A 59 -10.49 0.25 2.54
C MET A 59 -9.59 -0.55 3.50
N GLU A 60 -10.17 -1.18 4.52
CA GLU A 60 -9.47 -2.02 5.48
C GLU A 60 -8.91 -3.28 4.81
N GLU A 61 -9.69 -3.93 3.95
CA GLU A 61 -9.24 -5.08 3.15
C GLU A 61 -8.09 -4.70 2.20
N PHE A 62 -8.18 -3.54 1.55
CA PHE A 62 -7.11 -3.06 0.67
C PHE A 62 -5.85 -2.71 1.45
N GLN A 63 -5.98 -2.04 2.60
CA GLN A 63 -4.86 -1.76 3.49
C GLN A 63 -4.16 -3.05 3.92
N GLN A 64 -4.92 -4.08 4.30
CA GLN A 64 -4.35 -5.36 4.71
C GLN A 64 -3.61 -6.05 3.56
N GLN A 65 -4.15 -6.02 2.34
CA GLN A 65 -3.46 -6.55 1.16
C GLN A 65 -2.13 -5.85 0.89
N VAL A 66 -2.09 -4.52 1.04
CA VAL A 66 -0.87 -3.73 0.89
C VAL A 66 0.14 -4.06 1.98
N ILE A 67 -0.29 -4.24 3.23
CA ILE A 67 0.56 -4.67 4.35
C ILE A 67 1.20 -6.04 4.05
N ASP A 68 0.39 -7.04 3.71
CA ASP A 68 0.86 -8.39 3.40
C ASP A 68 1.85 -8.37 2.22
N ALA A 69 1.56 -7.58 1.17
CA ALA A 69 2.47 -7.42 0.05
C ALA A 69 3.79 -6.77 0.47
N LEU A 70 3.77 -5.66 1.22
CA LEU A 70 4.97 -4.99 1.69
C LEU A 70 5.85 -5.92 2.55
N GLU A 71 5.23 -6.65 3.48
CA GLU A 71 5.97 -7.61 4.31
C GLU A 71 6.53 -8.76 3.47
N MET A 72 5.81 -9.25 2.46
CA MET A 72 6.29 -10.30 1.57
C MET A 72 7.42 -9.83 0.65
N PHE A 73 7.33 -8.61 0.09
CA PHE A 73 8.33 -8.04 -0.84
C PHE A 73 9.61 -7.55 -0.16
N CYS A 74 9.57 -7.29 1.16
CA CYS A 74 10.67 -6.66 1.89
C CYS A 74 11.30 -7.55 2.97
N ARG A 75 10.72 -8.71 3.31
CA ARG A 75 11.33 -9.69 4.23
C ARG A 75 12.25 -10.73 3.56
N ASP A 76 12.38 -10.72 2.23
CA ASP A 76 13.29 -11.62 1.49
C ASP A 76 14.66 -10.97 1.22
#